data_AF-A0A8T0HW89-F1
#
_entry.id   AF-A0A8T0HW89-F1
#
_cell.length_a   1.000
_cell.length_b   1.000
_cell.length_c   1.000
_cell.angle_alpha   90.00
_cell.angle_beta   90.00
_cell.angle_gamma   90.00
#
_symmetry.space_group_name_H-M   'P 1'
#
loop_
_entity.id
_entity.type
_entity.pdbx_description
1 polymer ?
#
loop_
_entity_poly.entity_id
_entity_poly.type
_entity_poly.pdbx_seq_one_letter_code
_entity_poly.pdbx_strand_id
1 'polypeptide(L)'
;MDPDDERLVTKEDKIEDVRPKSFRCEMHDKSGGEDGPPELKMKEVGVERKLLKNGGLTKTVVKHGTCKHPKSPLSGDEVTVHYTGTLPDGTVFDSTRDKEPFTFKLGVGQVIRGWDKGVKTMRKGEQAVFTVQPQYAYGKAGQPPGIPPDTPLRFDIELLSWCSVKDVCRDGGVMKKIVREGKSWETPKDSDEVKVNYEVKLEDGTLISKSPDDGVKFIVEEGWLCPAFKHAVKSMKIEEVVVLMVQPEYGFGIDGREAKDSEGPVPLNATLIVDLELVSWNSVEIVTDDKKVIKKITKKGESYEKPNGGSTVTIKYVGTLSDGAIFEKRGLHPEDPVTVTIDDDQVVPGLEETLATMKKGEVCIVMIPPEYGFENEEKQCHLALVPANSTLTYEVEMISFVKAKDSWDLDGPQKIAAAAKKKDQGNDLFKKGKLFFAARKYEKGGRHVEYESIFADGDEKNDARSLKMTLKLNEAACRLKLNSFPEVVDLTSKVLEIDSMNLKALFRRAQAYSAMMDLELAEQDLKKVLESDPNNRDAKLEQKKLNKKQVAHRKTEAKLYGNMFARLIKMEEKESKQADKGLANLPQVPALINPAEVSVQGYNQRVTVCPSHAGC
;
A
#
# COMPACT_ATOMS: atom_id res chain seq x y z
N MET A 1 -70.83 -3.41 3.64
CA MET A 1 -71.93 -4.37 3.62
C MET A 1 -71.61 -5.35 2.52
N ASP A 2 -71.17 -6.53 2.92
CA ASP A 2 -71.17 -7.78 2.13
C ASP A 2 -72.58 -8.08 1.57
N PRO A 3 -72.77 -8.86 0.49
CA PRO A 3 -72.46 -10.30 0.54
C PRO A 3 -72.05 -11.06 -0.75
N ASP A 4 -71.22 -12.09 -0.53
CA ASP A 4 -71.31 -13.51 -0.94
C ASP A 4 -71.41 -13.95 -2.42
N ASP A 5 -70.26 -14.43 -2.92
CA ASP A 5 -69.94 -15.81 -3.35
C ASP A 5 -70.95 -16.66 -4.17
N GLU A 6 -70.58 -16.95 -5.44
CA GLU A 6 -71.07 -18.10 -6.23
C GLU A 6 -69.93 -18.85 -6.96
N ARG A 7 -69.42 -19.89 -6.31
CA ARG A 7 -69.33 -21.31 -6.74
C ARG A 7 -69.29 -21.70 -8.25
N LEU A 8 -68.17 -22.36 -8.59
CA LEU A 8 -67.99 -23.79 -8.99
C LEU A 8 -67.81 -24.28 -10.47
N VAL A 9 -66.95 -25.32 -10.53
CA VAL A 9 -66.67 -26.44 -11.49
C VAL A 9 -65.76 -26.11 -12.70
N THR A 10 -64.65 -26.80 -13.04
CA THR A 10 -64.16 -28.22 -12.98
C THR A 10 -62.60 -28.17 -12.98
N LYS A 11 -61.75 -29.15 -12.63
CA LYS A 11 -61.82 -30.60 -12.39
C LYS A 11 -60.55 -31.05 -11.63
N GLU A 12 -60.68 -32.15 -10.90
CA GLU A 12 -59.71 -32.83 -10.06
C GLU A 12 -58.60 -33.53 -10.86
N ASP A 13 -57.40 -33.66 -10.28
CA ASP A 13 -56.91 -34.97 -9.84
C ASP A 13 -55.73 -34.86 -8.84
N LYS A 14 -55.78 -35.76 -7.86
CA LYS A 14 -54.94 -35.89 -6.65
C LYS A 14 -53.55 -36.47 -6.97
N ILE A 15 -52.58 -36.24 -6.09
CA ILE A 15 -51.78 -37.28 -5.37
C ILE A 15 -50.86 -36.61 -4.34
N GLU A 16 -50.71 -37.29 -3.21
CA GLU A 16 -50.14 -36.88 -1.94
C GLU A 16 -48.61 -36.71 -1.87
N ASP A 17 -48.26 -35.92 -0.86
CA ASP A 17 -47.02 -35.64 -0.14
C ASP A 17 -45.90 -36.70 -0.15
N VAL A 18 -44.72 -36.32 -0.67
CA VAL A 18 -43.42 -36.91 -0.32
C VAL A 18 -42.35 -35.80 -0.28
N ARG A 19 -41.80 -35.53 0.91
CA ARG A 19 -40.60 -34.69 1.10
C ARG A 19 -39.39 -35.29 0.38
N PRO A 20 -38.57 -34.51 -0.37
CA PRO A 20 -37.24 -34.95 -0.75
C PRO A 20 -36.17 -34.40 0.20
N LYS A 21 -35.32 -35.34 0.66
CA LYS A 21 -34.05 -35.11 1.34
C LYS A 21 -33.02 -34.55 0.35
N SER A 22 -32.24 -33.58 0.81
CA SER A 22 -30.79 -33.38 0.57
C SER A 22 -30.23 -33.97 -0.74
N PHE A 23 -30.12 -33.12 -1.77
CA PHE A 23 -29.38 -33.45 -2.99
C PHE A 23 -27.92 -32.98 -2.89
N ARG A 24 -27.04 -33.98 -2.86
CA ARG A 24 -25.62 -33.94 -3.14
C ARG A 24 -25.46 -33.71 -4.65
N CYS A 25 -24.85 -32.61 -5.05
CA CYS A 25 -24.67 -32.29 -6.47
C CYS A 25 -23.40 -32.99 -7.00
N GLU A 26 -23.60 -34.06 -7.75
CA GLU A 26 -22.62 -34.60 -8.70
C GLU A 26 -22.65 -33.73 -9.96
N MET A 27 -21.51 -33.13 -10.34
CA MET A 27 -21.35 -32.51 -11.65
C MET A 27 -20.41 -33.39 -12.48
N HIS A 28 -20.99 -33.98 -13.53
CA HIS A 28 -20.27 -34.58 -14.65
C HIS A 28 -19.67 -33.47 -15.52
N ASP A 29 -18.35 -33.46 -15.64
CA ASP A 29 -17.60 -32.60 -16.55
C ASP A 29 -17.33 -33.36 -17.88
N LYS A 30 -17.62 -32.73 -19.02
CA LYS A 30 -17.30 -33.23 -20.37
C LYS A 30 -16.57 -32.15 -21.16
N SER A 31 -15.26 -32.35 -21.25
CA SER A 31 -14.38 -32.16 -22.41
C SER A 31 -14.41 -30.85 -23.21
N GLY A 32 -13.32 -30.09 -23.08
CA GLY A 32 -12.79 -29.14 -24.07
C GLY A 32 -11.42 -28.66 -23.61
N GLY A 33 -10.35 -29.04 -24.32
CA GLY A 33 -8.97 -28.99 -23.82
C GLY A 33 -8.33 -27.60 -23.79
N GLU A 34 -7.44 -27.42 -22.81
CA GLU A 34 -6.16 -26.70 -22.90
C GLU A 34 -5.31 -27.09 -21.67
N ASP A 35 -4.00 -27.26 -21.88
CA ASP A 35 -3.04 -27.96 -21.02
C ASP A 35 -2.93 -27.44 -19.57
N GLY A 36 -3.45 -28.21 -18.61
CA GLY A 36 -3.08 -28.12 -17.20
C GLY A 36 -1.81 -28.94 -16.89
N PRO A 37 -1.00 -28.55 -15.87
CA PRO A 37 0.26 -29.23 -15.57
C PRO A 37 0.01 -30.67 -15.07
N PRO A 38 0.82 -31.65 -15.50
CA PRO A 38 0.54 -33.05 -15.20
C PRO A 38 0.76 -33.38 -13.72
N GLU A 39 -0.23 -34.03 -13.11
CA GLU A 39 -0.14 -34.66 -11.80
C GLU A 39 1.09 -35.61 -11.74
N LEU A 40 2.00 -35.32 -10.82
CA LEU A 40 3.27 -36.00 -10.65
C LEU A 40 3.10 -37.36 -9.94
N LYS A 41 2.95 -38.45 -10.72
CA LYS A 41 3.07 -39.84 -10.23
C LYS A 41 4.39 -40.04 -9.46
N MET A 42 4.32 -40.72 -8.31
CA MET A 42 5.50 -41.15 -7.54
C MET A 42 6.49 -41.89 -8.45
N LYS A 43 7.76 -41.46 -8.47
CA LYS A 43 8.78 -41.94 -9.42
C LYS A 43 9.37 -43.28 -8.97
N GLU A 44 9.11 -44.37 -9.69
CA GLU A 44 9.61 -45.73 -9.38
C GLU A 44 11.10 -45.79 -9.02
N VAL A 45 11.41 -46.42 -7.89
CA VAL A 45 12.77 -46.76 -7.43
C VAL A 45 13.42 -47.71 -8.43
N GLY A 46 14.73 -47.55 -8.65
CA GLY A 46 15.52 -48.45 -9.48
C GLY A 46 15.46 -48.19 -10.99
N VAL A 47 14.61 -47.29 -11.47
CA VAL A 47 14.53 -46.92 -12.89
C VAL A 47 15.49 -45.77 -13.21
N GLU A 48 16.43 -46.00 -14.14
CA GLU A 48 17.32 -44.95 -14.65
C GLU A 48 16.56 -43.98 -15.56
N ARG A 49 16.74 -42.68 -15.34
CA ARG A 49 16.09 -41.61 -16.11
C ARG A 49 17.10 -40.58 -16.58
N LYS A 50 16.99 -40.17 -17.84
CA LYS A 50 17.75 -39.04 -18.39
C LYS A 50 17.20 -37.73 -17.81
N LEU A 51 18.04 -36.97 -17.09
CA LEU A 51 17.69 -35.63 -16.61
C LEU A 51 17.92 -34.56 -17.67
N LEU A 52 18.78 -34.84 -18.65
CA LEU A 52 19.09 -33.95 -19.77
C LEU A 52 18.77 -34.65 -21.08
N LYS A 53 18.18 -33.91 -22.04
CA LYS A 53 17.81 -34.45 -23.36
C LYS A 53 18.99 -35.10 -24.10
N ASN A 54 20.20 -34.55 -23.92
CA ASN A 54 21.43 -35.08 -24.51
C ASN A 54 22.02 -36.29 -23.77
N GLY A 55 21.36 -36.81 -22.73
CA GLY A 55 21.84 -37.95 -21.95
C GLY A 55 23.06 -37.67 -21.07
N GLY A 56 23.52 -36.42 -20.98
CA GLY A 56 24.72 -36.06 -20.22
C GLY A 56 24.62 -36.20 -18.71
N LEU A 57 23.41 -36.44 -18.20
CA LEU A 57 23.12 -36.68 -16.79
C LEU A 57 21.95 -37.65 -16.69
N THR A 58 22.16 -38.78 -16.02
CA THR A 58 21.09 -39.70 -15.66
C THR A 58 20.94 -39.79 -14.14
N LYS A 59 19.77 -40.21 -13.69
CA LYS A 59 19.41 -40.37 -12.28
C LYS A 59 18.63 -41.67 -12.08
N THR A 60 19.03 -42.42 -11.07
CA THR A 60 18.31 -43.60 -10.57
C THR A 60 18.01 -43.38 -9.10
N VAL A 61 16.73 -43.35 -8.72
CA VAL A 61 16.33 -43.23 -7.30
C VAL A 61 16.59 -44.56 -6.61
N VAL A 62 17.37 -44.54 -5.53
CA VAL A 62 17.70 -45.72 -4.69
C VAL A 62 16.76 -45.79 -3.49
N LYS A 63 16.48 -44.63 -2.88
CA LYS A 63 15.58 -44.50 -1.74
C LYS A 63 14.71 -43.27 -1.93
N HIS A 64 13.41 -43.42 -1.74
CA HIS A 64 12.49 -42.29 -1.77
C HIS A 64 12.74 -41.31 -0.64
N GLY A 65 12.51 -40.02 -0.91
CA GLY A 65 12.50 -38.99 0.12
C GLY A 65 11.42 -39.23 1.18
N THR A 66 11.69 -38.75 2.39
CA THR A 66 10.84 -38.91 3.57
C THR A 66 9.70 -37.90 3.63
N CYS A 67 9.73 -36.84 2.82
CA CYS A 67 8.69 -35.82 2.82
C CYS A 67 7.48 -36.19 1.95
N LYS A 68 6.27 -36.11 2.55
CA LYS A 68 4.99 -36.28 1.83
C LYS A 68 4.75 -35.22 0.74
N HIS A 69 5.42 -34.07 0.86
CA HIS A 69 5.33 -32.96 -0.10
C HIS A 69 6.45 -33.01 -1.15
N PRO A 70 6.19 -32.64 -2.41
CA PRO A 70 7.13 -32.77 -3.52
C PRO A 70 8.21 -31.67 -3.58
N LYS A 71 8.52 -31.01 -2.46
CA LYS A 71 9.51 -29.91 -2.46
C LYS A 71 10.91 -30.44 -2.76
N SER A 72 11.63 -29.70 -3.59
CA SER A 72 13.04 -29.89 -3.92
C SER A 72 13.79 -28.57 -3.73
N PRO A 73 15.10 -28.59 -3.47
CA PRO A 73 15.86 -27.36 -3.30
C PRO A 73 15.91 -26.55 -4.60
N LEU A 74 15.93 -25.23 -4.46
CA LEU A 74 16.01 -24.25 -5.54
C LEU A 74 17.44 -23.72 -5.69
N SER A 75 17.72 -23.08 -6.83
CA SER A 75 18.98 -22.36 -7.00
C SER A 75 19.13 -21.26 -5.96
N GLY A 76 20.29 -21.20 -5.31
CA GLY A 76 20.58 -20.32 -4.18
C GLY A 76 20.48 -21.01 -2.82
N ASP A 77 19.70 -22.08 -2.70
CA ASP A 77 19.55 -22.82 -1.44
C ASP A 77 20.87 -23.44 -0.99
N GLU A 78 21.07 -23.46 0.32
CA GLU A 78 22.19 -24.16 0.94
C GLU A 78 21.76 -25.61 1.20
N VAL A 79 22.35 -26.55 0.48
CA VAL A 79 21.99 -27.98 0.52
C VAL A 79 23.06 -28.78 1.25
N THR A 80 22.64 -29.75 2.06
CA THR A 80 23.53 -30.65 2.79
C THR A 80 23.30 -32.10 2.34
N VAL A 81 24.38 -32.76 1.91
CA VAL A 81 24.32 -34.10 1.34
C VAL A 81 25.39 -35.02 1.94
N HIS A 82 25.07 -36.31 2.01
CA HIS A 82 26.09 -37.35 2.00
C HIS A 82 26.27 -37.87 0.58
N TYR A 83 27.49 -38.27 0.22
CA TYR A 83 27.75 -38.83 -1.10
C TYR A 83 28.95 -39.77 -1.15
N THR A 84 28.99 -40.58 -2.20
CA THR A 84 30.15 -41.34 -2.63
C THR A 84 30.34 -41.19 -4.15
N GLY A 85 31.51 -40.73 -4.56
CA GLY A 85 31.92 -40.60 -5.96
C GLY A 85 32.79 -41.77 -6.39
N THR A 86 32.41 -42.44 -7.47
CA THR A 86 33.12 -43.59 -8.05
C THR A 86 33.43 -43.39 -9.52
N LEU A 87 34.59 -43.90 -9.95
CA LEU A 87 34.94 -44.09 -11.35
C LEU A 87 34.11 -45.23 -11.96
N PRO A 88 34.08 -45.37 -13.30
CA PRO A 88 33.31 -46.43 -13.98
C PRO A 88 33.73 -47.86 -13.61
N ASP A 89 35.00 -48.04 -13.21
CA ASP A 89 35.55 -49.31 -12.74
C ASP A 89 35.16 -49.65 -11.28
N GLY A 90 34.43 -48.74 -10.60
CA GLY A 90 34.02 -48.89 -9.20
C GLY A 90 34.98 -48.27 -8.20
N THR A 91 36.14 -47.75 -8.62
CA THR A 91 37.11 -47.12 -7.72
C THR A 91 36.50 -45.86 -7.09
N VAL A 92 36.45 -45.83 -5.75
CA VAL A 92 35.99 -44.65 -4.99
C VAL A 92 37.09 -43.60 -5.00
N PHE A 93 36.79 -42.39 -5.49
CA PHE A 93 37.73 -41.27 -5.47
C PHE A 93 37.42 -40.25 -4.38
N ASP A 94 36.17 -40.16 -3.92
CA ASP A 94 35.78 -39.32 -2.77
C ASP A 94 34.49 -39.83 -2.10
N SER A 95 34.36 -39.62 -0.79
CA SER A 95 33.19 -40.01 -0.01
C SER A 95 33.08 -39.21 1.29
N THR A 96 31.84 -38.87 1.64
CA THR A 96 31.49 -38.26 2.94
C THR A 96 30.77 -39.23 3.87
N ARG A 97 30.56 -40.49 3.48
CA ARG A 97 29.81 -41.44 4.33
C ARG A 97 30.53 -41.81 5.64
N ASP A 98 31.85 -41.66 5.67
CA ASP A 98 32.69 -41.85 6.85
C ASP A 98 33.18 -40.52 7.44
N LYS A 99 32.59 -39.38 7.05
CA LYS A 99 32.98 -38.02 7.43
C LYS A 99 31.73 -37.16 7.70
N GLU A 100 31.93 -35.89 8.02
CA GLU A 100 30.84 -34.92 8.09
C GLU A 100 30.15 -34.72 6.72
N PRO A 101 28.83 -34.46 6.70
CA PRO A 101 28.11 -34.13 5.48
C PRO A 101 28.69 -32.92 4.74
N PHE A 102 28.56 -32.91 3.42
CA PHE A 102 29.02 -31.78 2.60
C PHE A 102 27.87 -30.79 2.37
N THR A 103 28.13 -29.51 2.65
CA THR A 103 27.16 -28.41 2.47
C THR A 103 27.65 -27.44 1.40
N PHE A 104 26.78 -27.08 0.45
CA PHE A 104 27.09 -26.14 -0.64
C PHE A 104 25.88 -25.34 -1.09
N LYS A 105 26.09 -24.21 -1.77
CA LYS A 105 25.02 -23.42 -2.42
C LYS A 105 24.69 -24.01 -3.78
N LEU A 106 23.43 -24.40 -3.96
CA LEU A 106 22.96 -25.08 -5.16
C LEU A 106 22.80 -24.11 -6.34
N GLY A 107 23.29 -24.48 -7.53
CA GLY A 107 23.01 -23.77 -8.78
C GLY A 107 23.81 -22.51 -9.03
N VAL A 108 24.82 -22.22 -8.20
CA VAL A 108 25.72 -21.06 -8.34
C VAL A 108 27.13 -21.46 -8.80
N GLY A 109 27.34 -22.71 -9.23
CA GLY A 109 28.62 -23.18 -9.75
C GLY A 109 29.68 -23.51 -8.71
N GLN A 110 29.29 -23.74 -7.44
CA GLN A 110 30.21 -24.23 -6.39
C GLN A 110 30.58 -25.71 -6.56
N VAL A 111 29.78 -26.47 -7.30
CA VAL A 111 29.97 -27.89 -7.58
C VAL A 111 29.92 -28.15 -9.08
N ILE A 112 30.27 -29.36 -9.51
CA ILE A 112 30.19 -29.72 -10.94
C ILE A 112 28.77 -29.52 -11.49
N ARG A 113 28.67 -29.16 -12.77
CA ARG A 113 27.39 -28.84 -13.44
C ARG A 113 26.35 -29.96 -13.34
N GLY A 114 26.79 -31.21 -13.27
CA GLY A 114 25.94 -32.37 -13.04
C GLY A 114 25.23 -32.35 -11.68
N TRP A 115 25.92 -31.93 -10.62
CA TRP A 115 25.34 -31.81 -9.28
C TRP A 115 24.33 -30.67 -9.21
N ASP A 116 24.67 -29.48 -9.72
CA ASP A 116 23.75 -28.34 -9.78
C ASP A 116 22.43 -28.70 -10.47
N LYS A 117 22.50 -29.51 -11.53
CA LYS A 117 21.32 -29.96 -12.27
C LYS A 117 20.64 -31.19 -11.66
N GLY A 118 21.36 -32.02 -10.93
CA GLY A 118 20.88 -33.29 -10.37
C GLY A 118 20.22 -33.11 -9.01
N VAL A 119 20.88 -32.44 -8.07
CA VAL A 119 20.44 -32.29 -6.67
C VAL A 119 19.14 -31.49 -6.57
N LYS A 120 18.92 -30.51 -7.45
CA LYS A 120 17.63 -29.78 -7.59
C LYS A 120 16.42 -30.67 -7.88
N THR A 121 16.64 -31.92 -8.30
CA THR A 121 15.56 -32.88 -8.61
C THR A 121 15.27 -33.85 -7.47
N MET A 122 16.03 -33.78 -6.37
CA MET A 122 15.91 -34.65 -5.21
C MET A 122 14.92 -34.08 -4.20
N ARG A 123 14.35 -34.98 -3.39
CA ARG A 123 13.51 -34.66 -2.23
C ARG A 123 14.28 -34.86 -0.93
N LYS A 124 13.80 -34.28 0.17
CA LYS A 124 14.41 -34.48 1.50
C LYS A 124 14.47 -35.96 1.85
N GLY A 125 15.64 -36.45 2.25
CA GLY A 125 15.91 -37.86 2.58
C GLY A 125 16.00 -38.79 1.37
N GLU A 126 15.92 -38.28 0.14
CA GLU A 126 16.06 -39.09 -1.06
C GLU A 126 17.52 -39.49 -1.24
N GLN A 127 17.74 -40.75 -1.60
CA GLN A 127 19.03 -41.24 -2.07
C GLN A 127 18.92 -41.58 -3.55
N ALA A 128 19.83 -41.06 -4.36
CA ALA A 128 19.83 -41.27 -5.80
C ALA A 128 21.26 -41.39 -6.34
N VAL A 129 21.41 -42.28 -7.31
CA VAL A 129 22.63 -42.45 -8.08
C VAL A 129 22.54 -41.58 -9.34
N PHE A 130 23.57 -40.78 -9.57
CA PHE A 130 23.73 -39.96 -10.76
C PHE A 130 24.90 -40.45 -11.59
N THR A 131 24.69 -40.66 -12.89
CA THR A 131 25.78 -40.85 -13.85
C THR A 131 25.98 -39.54 -14.61
N VAL A 132 27.15 -38.93 -14.43
CA VAL A 132 27.50 -37.60 -14.95
C VAL A 132 28.53 -37.76 -16.05
N GLN A 133 28.17 -37.36 -17.28
CA GLN A 133 29.10 -37.39 -18.41
C GLN A 133 30.17 -36.29 -18.26
N PRO A 134 31.38 -36.47 -18.85
CA PRO A 134 32.53 -35.59 -18.62
C PRO A 134 32.25 -34.11 -18.82
N GLN A 135 31.46 -33.75 -19.84
CA GLN A 135 31.07 -32.37 -20.15
C GLN A 135 30.25 -31.67 -19.04
N TYR A 136 29.66 -32.44 -18.11
CA TYR A 136 28.97 -31.94 -16.92
C TYR A 136 29.75 -32.21 -15.62
N ALA A 137 30.96 -32.77 -15.72
CA ALA A 137 31.92 -33.02 -14.65
C ALA A 137 33.23 -32.24 -14.91
N TYR A 138 34.38 -32.92 -14.96
CA TYR A 138 35.72 -32.32 -15.13
C TYR A 138 36.24 -32.27 -16.59
N GLY A 139 35.45 -32.75 -17.55
CA GLY A 139 35.75 -32.66 -18.99
C GLY A 139 37.08 -33.28 -19.42
N LYS A 140 37.66 -32.73 -20.49
CA LYS A 140 38.92 -33.20 -21.10
C LYS A 140 40.14 -33.07 -20.19
N ALA A 141 40.09 -32.20 -19.19
CA ALA A 141 41.20 -32.01 -18.27
C ALA A 141 41.23 -33.08 -17.17
N GLY A 142 40.07 -33.61 -16.78
CA GLY A 142 39.94 -34.43 -15.58
C GLY A 142 40.28 -33.64 -14.30
N GLN A 143 40.63 -34.37 -13.24
CA GLN A 143 41.17 -33.82 -12.00
C GLN A 143 42.31 -34.72 -11.50
N PRO A 144 43.54 -34.57 -12.03
CA PRO A 144 44.68 -35.39 -11.63
C PRO A 144 45.01 -35.24 -10.13
N PRO A 145 45.54 -36.30 -9.48
CA PRO A 145 45.79 -37.64 -10.02
C PRO A 145 44.56 -38.58 -9.97
N GLY A 146 43.46 -38.16 -9.33
CA GLY A 146 42.35 -39.05 -8.97
C GLY A 146 41.29 -39.26 -10.06
N ILE A 147 41.12 -38.33 -10.99
CA ILE A 147 40.10 -38.39 -12.04
C ILE A 147 40.77 -38.20 -13.41
N PRO A 148 40.80 -39.21 -14.28
CA PRO A 148 41.37 -39.08 -15.62
C PRO A 148 40.57 -38.12 -16.54
N PRO A 149 41.19 -37.63 -17.63
CA PRO A 149 40.51 -36.96 -18.74
C PRO A 149 39.27 -37.71 -19.24
N ASP A 150 38.25 -36.96 -19.66
CA ASP A 150 37.04 -37.47 -20.35
C ASP A 150 36.35 -38.65 -19.64
N THR A 151 36.44 -38.69 -18.31
CA THR A 151 35.92 -39.80 -17.51
C THR A 151 34.50 -39.52 -17.00
N PRO A 152 33.50 -40.36 -17.32
CA PRO A 152 32.18 -40.26 -16.71
C PRO A 152 32.26 -40.65 -15.23
N LEU A 153 31.48 -39.97 -14.40
CA LEU A 153 31.49 -40.19 -12.95
C LEU A 153 30.14 -40.71 -12.48
N ARG A 154 30.17 -41.58 -11.47
CA ARG A 154 28.97 -42.05 -10.78
C ARG A 154 28.97 -41.51 -9.36
N PHE A 155 27.87 -40.89 -8.95
CA PHE A 155 27.69 -40.35 -7.61
C PHE A 155 26.46 -40.96 -6.96
N ASP A 156 26.63 -41.66 -5.84
CA ASP A 156 25.53 -41.97 -4.93
C ASP A 156 25.37 -40.79 -3.96
N ILE A 157 24.24 -40.09 -4.01
CA ILE A 157 23.99 -38.88 -3.21
C ILE A 157 22.73 -39.09 -2.38
N GLU A 158 22.81 -38.78 -1.09
CA GLU A 158 21.69 -38.69 -0.16
C GLU A 158 21.46 -37.23 0.25
N LEU A 159 20.29 -36.67 -0.05
CA LEU A 159 19.93 -35.30 0.31
C LEU A 159 19.38 -35.26 1.74
N LEU A 160 20.17 -34.76 2.69
CA LEU A 160 19.80 -34.75 4.11
C LEU A 160 18.84 -33.60 4.42
N SER A 161 19.21 -32.39 4.03
CA SER A 161 18.48 -31.15 4.31
C SER A 161 18.86 -30.04 3.33
N TRP A 162 18.08 -28.97 3.34
CA TRP A 162 18.48 -27.68 2.76
C TRP A 162 17.84 -26.53 3.55
N CYS A 163 18.48 -25.37 3.48
CA CYS A 163 17.94 -24.10 3.96
C CYS A 163 17.69 -23.20 2.75
N SER A 164 16.48 -22.63 2.66
CA SER A 164 16.19 -21.68 1.60
C SER A 164 16.93 -20.38 1.85
N VAL A 165 17.72 -19.92 0.90
CA VAL A 165 18.43 -18.63 0.98
C VAL A 165 17.84 -17.69 -0.06
N LYS A 166 17.28 -16.57 0.39
CA LYS A 166 16.61 -15.60 -0.46
C LYS A 166 17.30 -14.26 -0.35
N ASP A 167 17.66 -13.69 -1.49
CA ASP A 167 18.00 -12.28 -1.57
C ASP A 167 16.72 -11.45 -1.50
N VAL A 168 16.51 -10.78 -0.36
CA VAL A 168 15.26 -10.06 -0.08
C VAL A 168 15.19 -8.76 -0.86
N CYS A 169 16.34 -8.13 -1.13
CA CYS A 169 16.46 -6.84 -1.81
C CYS A 169 16.75 -7.00 -3.32
N ARG A 170 17.15 -8.19 -3.77
CA ARG A 170 17.51 -8.54 -5.16
C ARG A 170 18.77 -7.84 -5.68
N ASP A 171 19.62 -7.39 -4.77
CA ASP A 171 20.90 -6.72 -5.02
C ASP A 171 22.07 -7.36 -4.26
N GLY A 172 21.81 -8.45 -3.52
CA GLY A 172 22.78 -9.13 -2.67
C GLY A 172 22.96 -8.49 -1.29
N GLY A 173 22.29 -7.37 -1.01
CA GLY A 173 22.49 -6.60 0.22
C GLY A 173 21.91 -7.26 1.47
N VAL A 174 20.82 -8.03 1.34
CA VAL A 174 20.19 -8.75 2.45
C VAL A 174 19.87 -10.19 2.06
N MET A 175 20.73 -11.11 2.49
CA MET A 175 20.56 -12.53 2.25
C MET A 175 19.86 -13.19 3.45
N LYS A 176 18.64 -13.67 3.23
CA LYS A 176 17.78 -14.31 4.24
C LYS A 176 17.86 -15.83 4.14
N LYS A 177 18.48 -16.48 5.12
CA LYS A 177 18.49 -17.94 5.30
C LYS A 177 17.34 -18.36 6.21
N ILE A 178 16.39 -19.13 5.69
CA ILE A 178 15.27 -19.64 6.48
C ILE A 178 15.73 -20.83 7.33
N VAL A 179 15.72 -20.65 8.65
CA VAL A 179 16.05 -21.68 9.64
C VAL A 179 14.80 -22.48 9.99
N ARG A 180 13.69 -21.77 10.21
CA ARG A 180 12.37 -22.35 10.49
C ARG A 180 11.32 -21.67 9.63
N GLU A 181 10.57 -22.46 8.88
CA GLU A 181 9.44 -21.98 8.08
C GLU A 181 8.32 -21.47 9.00
N GLY A 182 7.74 -20.32 8.66
CA GLY A 182 6.59 -19.78 9.38
C GLY A 182 5.28 -20.51 9.07
N LYS A 183 4.29 -20.25 9.91
CA LYS A 183 2.89 -20.67 9.72
C LYS A 183 2.21 -19.64 8.80
N SER A 184 1.21 -20.04 8.03
CA SER A 184 0.51 -19.18 7.05
C SER A 184 1.29 -18.83 5.77
N TRP A 185 0.57 -18.26 4.81
CA TRP A 185 1.06 -17.74 3.54
C TRP A 185 1.15 -16.21 3.53
N GLU A 186 0.50 -15.52 4.46
CA GLU A 186 0.48 -14.06 4.56
C GLU A 186 1.79 -13.52 5.14
N THR A 187 2.14 -12.30 4.72
CA THR A 187 3.28 -11.53 5.24
C THR A 187 2.86 -10.10 5.60
N PRO A 188 3.57 -9.42 6.51
CA PRO A 188 3.30 -8.04 6.88
C PRO A 188 3.45 -7.04 5.72
N LYS A 189 2.64 -5.97 5.77
CA LYS A 189 2.69 -4.78 4.90
C LYS A 189 3.39 -3.63 5.61
N ASP A 190 3.67 -2.56 4.86
CA ASP A 190 4.37 -1.37 5.37
C ASP A 190 3.68 -0.71 6.58
N SER A 191 2.34 -0.67 6.58
CA SER A 191 1.60 -0.10 7.71
C SER A 191 1.54 -1.00 8.94
N ASP A 192 1.78 -2.30 8.79
CA ASP A 192 1.50 -3.28 9.84
C ASP A 192 2.47 -3.14 11.01
N GLU A 193 1.97 -3.45 12.22
CA GLU A 193 2.80 -3.52 13.41
C GLU A 193 3.27 -4.96 13.59
N VAL A 194 4.59 -5.18 13.50
CA VAL A 194 5.21 -6.48 13.71
C VAL A 194 5.78 -6.59 15.11
N LYS A 195 5.79 -7.80 15.65
CA LYS A 195 6.50 -8.18 16.87
C LYS A 195 7.60 -9.16 16.51
N VAL A 196 8.85 -8.83 16.86
CA VAL A 196 10.02 -9.66 16.55
C VAL A 196 10.86 -9.96 17.77
N ASN A 197 11.55 -11.10 17.74
CA ASN A 197 12.71 -11.37 18.59
C ASN A 197 13.95 -11.35 17.70
N TYR A 198 15.06 -10.80 18.19
CA TYR A 198 16.29 -10.76 17.40
C TYR A 198 17.57 -10.83 18.23
N GLU A 199 18.64 -11.26 17.58
CA GLU A 199 20.01 -11.17 18.06
C GLU A 199 20.92 -10.75 16.88
N VAL A 200 21.62 -9.64 17.03
CA VAL A 200 22.47 -9.04 15.98
C VAL A 200 23.92 -9.20 16.37
N LYS A 201 24.71 -9.79 15.49
CA LYS A 201 26.14 -10.10 15.68
C LYS A 201 26.98 -9.56 14.53
N LEU A 202 28.26 -9.35 14.79
CA LEU A 202 29.28 -9.22 13.75
C LEU A 202 29.66 -10.61 13.18
N GLU A 203 30.39 -10.63 12.06
CA GLU A 203 30.87 -11.87 11.44
C GLU A 203 31.78 -12.70 12.36
N ASP A 204 32.49 -12.05 13.29
CA ASP A 204 33.34 -12.70 14.29
C ASP A 204 32.54 -13.28 15.49
N GLY A 205 31.22 -13.09 15.50
CA GLY A 205 30.31 -13.55 16.54
C GLY A 205 30.08 -12.56 17.68
N THR A 206 30.71 -11.38 17.66
CA THR A 206 30.50 -10.33 18.68
C THR A 206 29.04 -9.88 18.69
N LEU A 207 28.38 -9.99 19.84
CA LEU A 207 27.00 -9.56 20.04
C LEU A 207 26.91 -8.02 20.05
N ILE A 208 26.04 -7.46 19.20
CA ILE A 208 25.79 -6.02 19.07
C ILE A 208 24.49 -5.61 19.75
N SER A 209 23.38 -6.30 19.50
CA SER A 209 22.09 -5.95 20.09
C SER A 209 21.21 -7.19 20.16
N LYS A 210 20.31 -7.23 21.13
CA LYS A 210 19.36 -8.33 21.34
C LYS A 210 18.03 -7.77 21.82
N SER A 211 16.93 -8.32 21.34
CA SER A 211 15.60 -7.96 21.84
C SER A 211 15.41 -8.38 23.31
N PRO A 212 14.57 -7.68 24.08
CA PRO A 212 14.06 -8.18 25.36
C PRO A 212 13.30 -9.50 25.20
N ASP A 213 13.05 -10.20 26.32
CA ASP A 213 12.36 -11.49 26.34
C ASP A 213 10.92 -11.43 25.80
N ASP A 214 10.26 -10.28 25.96
CA ASP A 214 8.93 -10.05 25.44
C ASP A 214 8.91 -9.56 23.98
N GLY A 215 10.06 -9.42 23.34
CA GLY A 215 10.23 -8.99 21.95
C GLY A 215 9.99 -7.49 21.73
N VAL A 216 10.32 -7.01 20.53
CA VAL A 216 10.14 -5.60 20.15
C VAL A 216 8.99 -5.47 19.15
N LYS A 217 8.19 -4.41 19.30
CA LYS A 217 7.15 -4.03 18.34
C LYS A 217 7.54 -2.79 17.56
N PHE A 218 7.30 -2.77 16.26
CA PHE A 218 7.50 -1.60 15.41
C PHE A 218 6.60 -1.63 14.17
N ILE A 219 6.33 -0.47 13.59
CA ILE A 219 5.66 -0.34 12.30
C ILE A 219 6.67 -0.63 11.19
N VAL A 220 6.31 -1.51 10.25
CA VAL A 220 7.25 -2.00 9.21
C VAL A 220 7.90 -0.86 8.42
N GLU A 221 7.13 0.16 8.03
CA GLU A 221 7.65 1.31 7.26
C GLU A 221 8.68 2.13 8.04
N GLU A 222 8.44 2.34 9.34
CA GLU A 222 9.36 3.05 10.25
C GLU A 222 10.65 2.25 10.45
N GLY A 223 10.56 0.92 10.43
CA GLY A 223 11.67 0.01 10.60
C GLY A 223 12.14 -0.11 12.05
N TRP A 224 13.21 -0.88 12.24
CA TRP A 224 13.82 -1.10 13.56
C TRP A 224 15.31 -1.37 13.43
N LEU A 225 16.12 -0.74 14.27
CA LEU A 225 17.58 -0.88 14.38
C LEU A 225 18.38 -0.50 13.12
N CYS A 226 18.14 -1.16 11.99
CA CYS A 226 18.76 -0.90 10.70
C CYS A 226 17.79 -1.19 9.53
N PRO A 227 18.07 -0.69 8.31
CA PRO A 227 17.20 -0.88 7.14
C PRO A 227 16.84 -2.34 6.82
N ALA A 228 17.70 -3.31 7.14
CA ALA A 228 17.45 -4.71 6.84
C ALA A 228 16.17 -5.28 7.49
N PHE A 229 15.80 -4.82 8.69
CA PHE A 229 14.65 -5.35 9.42
C PHE A 229 13.35 -5.18 8.64
N LYS A 230 13.06 -3.97 8.14
CA LYS A 230 11.83 -3.71 7.38
C LYS A 230 11.74 -4.54 6.10
N HIS A 231 12.87 -4.76 5.42
CA HIS A 231 12.89 -5.58 4.21
C HIS A 231 12.67 -7.06 4.56
N ALA A 232 13.35 -7.55 5.59
CA ALA A 232 13.24 -8.94 6.02
C ALA A 232 11.82 -9.30 6.45
N VAL A 233 11.21 -8.55 7.37
CA VAL A 233 9.90 -8.89 7.94
C VAL A 233 8.79 -8.94 6.89
N LYS A 234 8.82 -8.09 5.85
CA LYS A 234 7.87 -8.11 4.72
C LYS A 234 7.89 -9.42 3.93
N SER A 235 9.01 -10.15 3.99
CA SER A 235 9.19 -11.43 3.33
C SER A 235 8.97 -12.62 4.26
N MET A 236 8.74 -12.38 5.56
CA MET A 236 8.62 -13.40 6.60
C MET A 236 7.16 -13.70 6.90
N LYS A 237 6.90 -14.97 7.19
CA LYS A 237 5.63 -15.47 7.71
C LYS A 237 5.65 -15.47 9.23
N ILE A 238 4.47 -15.51 9.84
CA ILE A 238 4.36 -15.59 11.29
C ILE A 238 5.06 -16.84 11.83
N GLU A 239 5.80 -16.71 12.92
CA GLU A 239 6.71 -17.69 13.54
C GLU A 239 7.91 -18.14 12.68
N GLU A 240 8.17 -17.52 11.53
CA GLU A 240 9.36 -17.77 10.71
C GLU A 240 10.62 -17.30 11.47
N VAL A 241 11.65 -18.15 11.48
CA VAL A 241 12.98 -17.83 12.02
C VAL A 241 13.99 -17.86 10.90
N VAL A 242 14.76 -16.78 10.80
CA VAL A 242 15.76 -16.60 9.76
C VAL A 242 17.07 -16.13 10.34
N VAL A 243 18.16 -16.44 9.63
CA VAL A 243 19.42 -15.72 9.79
C VAL A 243 19.58 -14.81 8.59
N LEU A 244 19.77 -13.52 8.83
CA LEU A 244 20.10 -12.54 7.80
C LEU A 244 21.60 -12.33 7.77
N MET A 245 22.17 -12.32 6.57
CA MET A 245 23.48 -11.75 6.32
C MET A 245 23.25 -10.40 5.63
N VAL A 246 23.61 -9.34 6.33
CA VAL A 246 23.27 -7.95 6.01
C VAL A 246 24.53 -7.20 5.64
N GLN A 247 24.63 -6.79 4.37
CA GLN A 247 25.71 -5.95 3.89
C GLN A 247 25.63 -4.54 4.49
N PRO A 248 26.75 -3.80 4.56
CA PRO A 248 26.83 -2.52 5.26
C PRO A 248 25.74 -1.51 4.86
N GLU A 249 25.38 -1.42 3.58
CA GLU A 249 24.35 -0.51 3.06
C GLU A 249 22.94 -0.73 3.64
N TYR A 250 22.66 -1.93 4.14
CA TYR A 250 21.42 -2.28 4.84
C TYR A 250 21.59 -2.40 6.36
N GLY A 251 22.82 -2.27 6.85
CA GLY A 251 23.20 -2.20 8.26
C GLY A 251 23.43 -0.77 8.71
N PHE A 252 24.69 -0.43 9.03
CA PHE A 252 25.10 0.89 9.53
C PHE A 252 26.07 1.63 8.58
N GLY A 253 26.26 1.10 7.36
CA GLY A 253 26.96 1.75 6.27
C GLY A 253 28.45 2.01 6.51
N ILE A 254 28.95 3.00 5.77
CA ILE A 254 30.35 3.46 5.82
C ILE A 254 30.72 4.11 7.15
N ASP A 255 29.73 4.63 7.87
CA ASP A 255 29.93 5.38 9.11
C ASP A 255 29.91 4.47 10.35
N GLY A 256 29.47 3.22 10.20
CA GLY A 256 29.32 2.29 11.32
C GLY A 256 28.39 2.87 12.40
N ARG A 257 28.64 2.50 13.65
CA ARG A 257 27.89 3.04 14.80
C ARG A 257 28.71 2.96 16.07
N GLU A 258 28.74 4.03 16.86
CA GLU A 258 29.29 3.95 18.22
C GLU A 258 28.38 3.11 19.15
N ALA A 259 28.93 2.70 20.30
CA ALA A 259 28.13 2.01 21.31
C ALA A 259 27.03 2.94 21.86
N LYS A 260 25.83 2.42 22.05
CA LYS A 260 24.69 3.19 22.57
C LYS A 260 23.88 2.34 23.54
N ASP A 261 23.71 2.83 24.76
CA ASP A 261 22.94 2.17 25.82
C ASP A 261 23.41 0.72 26.04
N SER A 262 22.53 -0.27 25.82
CA SER A 262 22.85 -1.70 25.90
C SER A 262 23.37 -2.30 24.59
N GLU A 263 23.57 -1.49 23.55
CA GLU A 263 24.02 -1.93 22.23
C GLU A 263 25.52 -1.66 22.00
N GLY A 264 26.21 -2.67 21.47
CA GLY A 264 27.63 -2.61 21.14
C GLY A 264 27.95 -1.71 19.94
N PRO A 265 29.22 -1.33 19.79
CA PRO A 265 29.70 -0.55 18.65
C PRO A 265 29.74 -1.43 17.38
N VAL A 266 29.42 -0.84 16.25
CA VAL A 266 29.51 -1.46 14.93
C VAL A 266 30.64 -0.80 14.13
N PRO A 267 31.65 -1.55 13.68
CA PRO A 267 32.72 -1.01 12.84
C PRO A 267 32.20 -0.43 11.52
N LEU A 268 33.00 0.47 10.94
CA LEU A 268 32.77 1.01 9.60
C LEU A 268 32.69 -0.14 8.59
N ASN A 269 31.73 -0.11 7.67
CA ASN A 269 31.55 -1.12 6.62
C ASN A 269 31.41 -2.57 7.15
N ALA A 270 30.89 -2.77 8.36
CA ALA A 270 30.68 -4.10 8.89
C ALA A 270 29.45 -4.79 8.30
N THR A 271 29.61 -6.06 7.91
CA THR A 271 28.50 -6.99 7.67
C THR A 271 27.91 -7.44 9.00
N LEU A 272 26.58 -7.55 9.08
CA LEU A 272 25.89 -8.06 10.25
C LEU A 272 25.28 -9.44 9.99
N ILE A 273 25.28 -10.27 11.03
CA ILE A 273 24.53 -11.52 11.10
C ILE A 273 23.38 -11.31 12.07
N VAL A 274 22.14 -11.45 11.60
CA VAL A 274 20.94 -11.20 12.40
C VAL A 274 20.12 -12.48 12.51
N ASP A 275 20.06 -13.06 13.71
CA ASP A 275 19.06 -14.06 14.05
C ASP A 275 17.73 -13.32 14.28
N LEU A 276 16.70 -13.59 13.48
CA LEU A 276 15.43 -12.85 13.50
C LEU A 276 14.23 -13.83 13.49
N GLU A 277 13.31 -13.62 14.43
CA GLU A 277 12.03 -14.33 14.51
C GLU A 277 10.89 -13.33 14.34
N LEU A 278 9.98 -13.57 13.39
CA LEU A 278 8.72 -12.84 13.31
C LEU A 278 7.68 -13.51 14.21
N VAL A 279 7.54 -13.02 15.44
CA VAL A 279 6.68 -13.64 16.46
C VAL A 279 5.19 -13.51 16.12
N SER A 280 4.76 -12.29 15.80
CA SER A 280 3.38 -11.98 15.42
C SER A 280 3.31 -10.64 14.70
N TRP A 281 2.16 -10.32 14.12
CA TRP A 281 1.90 -9.00 13.56
C TRP A 281 0.40 -8.71 13.59
N ASN A 282 0.06 -7.42 13.62
CA ASN A 282 -1.31 -6.93 13.53
C ASN A 282 -1.45 -6.10 12.27
N SER A 283 -2.55 -6.32 11.53
CA SER A 283 -2.84 -5.49 10.37
C SER A 283 -3.21 -4.09 10.83
N VAL A 284 -2.57 -3.07 10.27
CA VAL A 284 -2.91 -1.67 10.55
C VAL A 284 -3.48 -1.05 9.29
N GLU A 285 -4.71 -0.57 9.41
CA GLU A 285 -5.47 0.07 8.34
C GLU A 285 -5.67 1.55 8.67
N ILE A 286 -5.43 2.40 7.68
CA ILE A 286 -5.83 3.81 7.72
C ILE A 286 -7.32 3.88 7.39
N VAL A 287 -8.11 4.48 8.27
CA VAL A 287 -9.57 4.56 8.14
C VAL A 287 -10.00 5.81 7.37
N THR A 288 -9.30 6.93 7.54
CA THR A 288 -9.64 8.22 6.93
C THR A 288 -8.64 8.64 5.86
N ASP A 289 -9.09 9.37 4.84
CA ASP A 289 -8.25 9.79 3.70
C ASP A 289 -7.06 10.67 4.13
N ASP A 290 -7.21 11.44 5.21
CA ASP A 290 -6.16 12.26 5.82
C ASP A 290 -5.16 11.47 6.68
N LYS A 291 -5.31 10.15 6.75
CA LYS A 291 -4.46 9.20 7.48
C LYS A 291 -4.45 9.36 9.00
N LYS A 292 -5.44 10.07 9.55
CA LYS A 292 -5.47 10.42 10.98
C LYS A 292 -6.11 9.37 11.88
N VAL A 293 -7.16 8.69 11.41
CA VAL A 293 -7.78 7.60 12.16
C VAL A 293 -7.10 6.29 11.76
N ILE A 294 -6.47 5.64 12.73
CA ILE A 294 -5.67 4.45 12.53
C ILE A 294 -6.34 3.29 13.26
N LYS A 295 -6.64 2.21 12.54
CA LYS A 295 -7.26 0.99 13.05
C LYS A 295 -6.26 -0.15 13.03
N LYS A 296 -5.98 -0.73 14.20
CA LYS A 296 -5.15 -1.93 14.37
C LYS A 296 -6.03 -3.14 14.62
N ILE A 297 -6.03 -4.09 13.70
CA ILE A 297 -6.83 -5.32 13.77
C ILE A 297 -6.11 -6.33 14.69
N THR A 298 -6.75 -6.66 15.82
CA THR A 298 -6.25 -7.65 16.80
C THR A 298 -6.86 -9.03 16.59
N LYS A 299 -8.06 -9.10 16.00
CA LYS A 299 -8.69 -10.35 15.53
C LYS A 299 -9.30 -10.12 14.16
N LYS A 300 -8.92 -10.94 13.18
CA LYS A 300 -9.49 -10.88 11.83
C LYS A 300 -10.97 -11.24 11.85
N GLY A 301 -11.76 -10.55 11.03
CA GLY A 301 -13.15 -10.91 10.80
C GLY A 301 -13.31 -12.22 10.04
N GLU A 302 -14.50 -12.79 10.16
CA GLU A 302 -14.90 -14.10 9.63
C GLU A 302 -15.37 -14.02 8.17
N SER A 303 -15.77 -12.82 7.72
CA SER A 303 -16.29 -12.58 6.37
C SER A 303 -15.52 -11.48 5.64
N TYR A 304 -15.70 -11.40 4.32
CA TYR A 304 -15.16 -10.31 3.50
C TYR A 304 -16.09 -9.09 3.44
N GLU A 305 -17.37 -9.26 3.81
CA GLU A 305 -18.36 -8.21 3.76
C GLU A 305 -18.12 -7.14 4.82
N LYS A 306 -18.50 -5.91 4.48
CA LYS A 306 -18.44 -4.73 5.33
C LYS A 306 -19.80 -4.01 5.31
N PRO A 307 -20.19 -3.34 6.40
CA PRO A 307 -21.40 -2.53 6.41
C PRO A 307 -21.26 -1.34 5.44
N ASN A 308 -22.37 -0.96 4.82
CA ASN A 308 -22.50 0.25 3.99
C ASN A 308 -23.21 1.38 4.77
N GLY A 309 -23.28 2.58 4.19
CA GLY A 309 -24.02 3.69 4.78
C GLY A 309 -25.49 3.32 5.03
N GLY A 310 -25.98 3.56 6.24
CA GLY A 310 -27.32 3.15 6.69
C GLY A 310 -27.40 1.73 7.26
N SER A 311 -26.34 0.93 7.18
CA SER A 311 -26.29 -0.39 7.83
C SER A 311 -26.51 -0.27 9.33
N THR A 312 -27.18 -1.26 9.90
CA THR A 312 -27.29 -1.41 11.35
C THR A 312 -26.22 -2.39 11.82
N VAL A 313 -25.28 -1.93 12.65
CA VAL A 313 -24.19 -2.73 13.20
C VAL A 313 -24.44 -3.03 14.67
N THR A 314 -24.06 -4.22 15.09
CA THR A 314 -24.13 -4.67 16.48
C THR A 314 -22.70 -4.84 17.00
N ILE A 315 -22.35 -4.09 18.03
CA ILE A 315 -20.97 -3.94 18.51
C ILE A 315 -20.89 -4.00 20.02
N LYS A 316 -19.68 -4.26 20.50
CA LYS A 316 -19.27 -3.95 21.87
C LYS A 316 -17.95 -3.20 21.84
N TYR A 317 -17.76 -2.26 22.76
CA TYR A 317 -16.55 -1.46 22.77
C TYR A 317 -16.19 -0.92 24.15
N VAL A 318 -14.92 -0.58 24.28
CA VAL A 318 -14.31 0.10 25.42
C VAL A 318 -13.57 1.33 24.91
N GLY A 319 -13.95 2.51 25.38
CA GLY A 319 -13.29 3.77 25.09
C GLY A 319 -12.33 4.18 26.21
N THR A 320 -11.06 4.43 25.87
CA THR A 320 -10.01 4.83 26.78
C THR A 320 -9.31 6.11 26.33
N LEU A 321 -8.81 6.88 27.30
CA LEU A 321 -7.93 8.02 27.07
C LEU A 321 -6.47 7.56 26.89
N SER A 322 -5.60 8.47 26.51
CA SER A 322 -4.17 8.20 26.30
C SER A 322 -3.43 7.76 27.58
N ASP A 323 -3.93 8.14 28.76
CA ASP A 323 -3.42 7.70 30.06
C ASP A 323 -3.96 6.32 30.49
N GLY A 324 -4.79 5.68 29.65
CA GLY A 324 -5.44 4.40 29.92
C GLY A 324 -6.75 4.50 30.70
N ALA A 325 -7.19 5.69 31.10
CA ALA A 325 -8.45 5.86 31.81
C ALA A 325 -9.63 5.48 30.92
N ILE A 326 -10.49 4.58 31.41
CA ILE A 326 -11.67 4.12 30.67
C ILE A 326 -12.80 5.12 30.88
N PHE A 327 -13.24 5.79 29.82
CA PHE A 327 -14.34 6.76 29.90
C PHE A 327 -15.70 6.16 29.50
N GLU A 328 -15.70 5.06 28.74
CA GLU A 328 -16.93 4.40 28.29
C GLU A 328 -16.74 2.89 28.09
N LYS A 329 -17.76 2.11 28.46
CA LYS A 329 -17.89 0.68 28.17
C LYS A 329 -19.32 0.38 27.75
N ARG A 330 -19.51 -0.31 26.64
CA ARG A 330 -20.84 -0.64 26.12
C ARG A 330 -20.84 -2.01 25.46
N GLY A 331 -21.97 -2.72 25.49
CA GLY A 331 -22.12 -3.99 24.79
C GLY A 331 -21.42 -5.20 25.41
N LEU A 332 -20.85 -5.06 26.61
CA LEU A 332 -20.02 -6.12 27.22
C LEU A 332 -20.85 -7.23 27.91
N HIS A 333 -22.11 -6.95 28.26
CA HIS A 333 -23.01 -7.97 28.77
C HIS A 333 -23.67 -8.70 27.59
N PRO A 334 -23.72 -10.06 27.60
CA PRO A 334 -24.28 -10.85 26.50
C PRO A 334 -25.73 -10.48 26.13
N GLU A 335 -26.49 -9.95 27.09
CA GLU A 335 -27.90 -9.59 26.95
C GLU A 335 -28.14 -8.15 26.44
N ASP A 336 -27.09 -7.33 26.27
CA ASP A 336 -27.25 -5.91 25.90
C ASP A 336 -26.17 -5.41 24.92
N PRO A 337 -26.14 -5.91 23.68
CA PRO A 337 -25.20 -5.43 22.67
C PRO A 337 -25.61 -4.04 22.14
N VAL A 338 -24.62 -3.20 21.79
CA VAL A 338 -24.91 -1.87 21.24
C VAL A 338 -25.28 -1.99 19.79
N THR A 339 -26.42 -1.41 19.41
CA THR A 339 -26.80 -1.26 18.01
C THR A 339 -26.53 0.17 17.55
N VAL A 340 -25.72 0.32 16.50
CA VAL A 340 -25.41 1.61 15.87
C VAL A 340 -25.88 1.58 14.42
N THR A 341 -26.61 2.60 13.98
CA THR A 341 -26.87 2.77 12.54
C THR A 341 -25.76 3.63 11.96
N ILE A 342 -24.98 3.07 11.03
CA ILE A 342 -23.98 3.82 10.29
C ILE A 342 -24.67 5.01 9.66
N ASP A 343 -24.03 6.16 9.73
CA ASP A 343 -24.42 7.39 9.07
C ASP A 343 -25.52 8.19 9.80
N ASP A 344 -25.89 7.79 11.02
CA ASP A 344 -26.94 8.37 11.87
C ASP A 344 -26.39 9.14 13.10
N ASP A 345 -25.07 9.37 13.18
CA ASP A 345 -24.40 10.21 14.21
C ASP A 345 -24.59 9.73 15.66
N GLN A 346 -24.76 8.42 15.86
CA GLN A 346 -24.98 7.83 17.18
C GLN A 346 -23.68 7.66 17.99
N VAL A 347 -22.53 7.72 17.33
CA VAL A 347 -21.18 7.61 17.92
C VAL A 347 -20.26 8.70 17.37
N VAL A 348 -19.07 8.85 17.97
CA VAL A 348 -18.07 9.81 17.45
C VAL A 348 -17.66 9.47 16.02
N PRO A 349 -17.39 10.46 15.16
CA PRO A 349 -17.20 10.22 13.73
C PRO A 349 -16.05 9.28 13.39
N GLY A 350 -14.93 9.31 14.13
CA GLY A 350 -13.83 8.37 13.92
C GLY A 350 -14.25 6.91 14.19
N LEU A 351 -15.13 6.70 15.18
CA LEU A 351 -15.65 5.37 15.49
C LEU A 351 -16.63 4.94 14.39
N GLU A 352 -17.53 5.81 13.94
CA GLU A 352 -18.45 5.52 12.83
C GLU A 352 -17.72 5.11 11.54
N GLU A 353 -16.68 5.86 11.14
CA GLU A 353 -15.87 5.50 9.96
C GLU A 353 -15.13 4.17 10.16
N THR A 354 -14.66 3.91 11.38
CA THR A 354 -14.00 2.63 11.70
C THR A 354 -14.96 1.47 11.51
N LEU A 355 -16.18 1.58 12.05
CA LEU A 355 -17.23 0.56 11.93
C LEU A 355 -17.57 0.24 10.47
N ALA A 356 -17.58 1.24 9.60
CA ALA A 356 -17.78 1.07 8.15
C ALA A 356 -16.68 0.22 7.48
N THR A 357 -15.49 0.11 8.08
CA THR A 357 -14.37 -0.67 7.54
C THR A 357 -14.25 -2.08 8.13
N MET A 358 -14.96 -2.37 9.22
CA MET A 358 -14.87 -3.62 9.98
C MET A 358 -15.66 -4.76 9.32
N LYS A 359 -15.21 -5.99 9.54
CA LYS A 359 -15.87 -7.23 9.15
C LYS A 359 -16.57 -7.88 10.33
N LYS A 360 -17.53 -8.77 10.07
CA LYS A 360 -18.18 -9.56 11.14
C LYS A 360 -17.14 -10.36 11.93
N GLY A 361 -17.20 -10.31 13.26
CA GLY A 361 -16.29 -10.98 14.18
C GLY A 361 -14.92 -10.30 14.35
N GLU A 362 -14.65 -9.19 13.64
CA GLU A 362 -13.40 -8.43 13.72
C GLU A 362 -13.29 -7.73 15.09
N VAL A 363 -12.10 -7.78 15.68
CA VAL A 363 -11.74 -6.98 16.85
C VAL A 363 -10.59 -6.07 16.47
N CYS A 364 -10.70 -4.80 16.81
CA CYS A 364 -9.66 -3.82 16.53
C CYS A 364 -9.50 -2.80 17.65
N ILE A 365 -8.32 -2.20 17.71
CA ILE A 365 -8.04 -1.00 18.49
C ILE A 365 -7.94 0.16 17.51
N VAL A 366 -8.75 1.20 17.68
CA VAL A 366 -8.70 2.42 16.86
C VAL A 366 -8.24 3.60 17.69
N MET A 367 -7.32 4.39 17.12
CA MET A 367 -6.92 5.70 17.65
C MET A 367 -7.62 6.80 16.86
N ILE A 368 -8.32 7.67 17.57
CA ILE A 368 -9.18 8.73 17.02
C ILE A 368 -8.69 10.07 17.56
N PRO A 369 -8.09 10.94 16.72
CA PRO A 369 -7.67 12.26 17.17
C PRO A 369 -8.88 13.19 17.39
N PRO A 370 -8.70 14.31 18.09
CA PRO A 370 -9.81 15.15 18.56
C PRO A 370 -10.82 15.57 17.48
N GLU A 371 -10.36 15.89 16.27
CA GLU A 371 -11.17 16.27 15.11
C GLU A 371 -12.15 15.18 14.63
N TYR A 372 -11.93 13.93 15.03
CA TYR A 372 -12.84 12.80 14.77
C TYR A 372 -13.48 12.27 16.08
N GLY A 373 -13.15 12.88 17.22
CA GLY A 373 -13.66 12.56 18.56
C GLY A 373 -14.64 13.61 19.06
N PHE A 374 -14.34 14.19 20.23
CA PHE A 374 -15.16 15.24 20.86
C PHE A 374 -14.68 16.67 20.55
N GLU A 375 -13.71 16.84 19.65
CA GLU A 375 -13.14 18.14 19.27
C GLU A 375 -12.70 18.97 20.50
N ASN A 376 -13.14 20.23 20.58
CA ASN A 376 -12.85 21.18 21.65
C ASN A 376 -13.87 21.13 22.81
N GLU A 377 -14.77 20.15 22.83
CA GLU A 377 -15.81 20.03 23.86
C GLU A 377 -15.37 19.05 24.94
N GLU A 378 -15.48 19.46 26.21
CA GLU A 378 -15.45 18.51 27.32
C GLU A 378 -16.73 17.67 27.31
N LYS A 379 -16.59 16.35 27.45
CA LYS A 379 -17.72 15.42 27.38
C LYS A 379 -17.79 14.55 28.61
N GLN A 380 -18.86 14.68 29.39
CA GLN A 380 -19.17 13.72 30.44
C GLN A 380 -19.64 12.41 29.79
N CYS A 381 -18.83 11.35 29.92
CA CYS A 381 -19.19 10.00 29.54
C CYS A 381 -19.62 9.19 30.78
N HIS A 382 -20.04 7.94 30.56
CA HIS A 382 -20.57 7.07 31.61
C HIS A 382 -19.60 6.85 32.78
N LEU A 383 -18.30 6.75 32.51
CA LEU A 383 -17.30 6.37 33.51
C LEU A 383 -16.33 7.51 33.86
N ALA A 384 -16.09 8.44 32.93
CA ALA A 384 -15.19 9.57 33.17
C ALA A 384 -15.58 10.80 32.34
N LEU A 385 -15.07 11.95 32.77
CA LEU A 385 -15.05 13.16 31.96
C LEU A 385 -13.93 13.04 30.93
N VAL A 386 -14.26 13.27 29.66
CA VAL A 386 -13.29 13.36 28.58
C VAL A 386 -12.93 14.84 28.38
N PRO A 387 -11.67 15.24 28.60
CA PRO A 387 -11.23 16.61 28.38
C PRO A 387 -11.36 17.04 26.91
N ALA A 388 -11.52 18.35 26.68
CA ALA A 388 -11.42 18.92 25.34
C ALA A 388 -10.07 18.58 24.70
N ASN A 389 -10.06 18.38 23.38
CA ASN A 389 -8.89 18.04 22.58
C ASN A 389 -8.21 16.71 22.95
N SER A 390 -8.97 15.76 23.49
CA SER A 390 -8.46 14.41 23.80
C SER A 390 -8.40 13.52 22.57
N THR A 391 -7.28 12.80 22.40
CA THR A 391 -7.22 11.64 21.50
C THR A 391 -7.86 10.44 22.20
N LEU A 392 -8.77 9.78 21.52
CA LEU A 392 -9.54 8.65 22.04
C LEU A 392 -8.98 7.35 21.48
N THR A 393 -8.92 6.32 22.32
CA THR A 393 -8.67 4.95 21.87
C THR A 393 -9.93 4.13 22.10
N TYR A 394 -10.35 3.37 21.10
CA TYR A 394 -11.45 2.42 21.26
C TYR A 394 -10.99 1.02 20.93
N GLU A 395 -11.21 0.07 21.85
CA GLU A 395 -11.22 -1.35 21.53
C GLU A 395 -12.65 -1.73 21.14
N VAL A 396 -12.85 -2.25 19.92
CA VAL A 396 -14.16 -2.49 19.32
C VAL A 396 -14.21 -3.91 18.78
N GLU A 397 -15.30 -4.62 19.06
CA GLU A 397 -15.65 -5.87 18.42
C GLU A 397 -16.93 -5.71 17.59
N MET A 398 -16.85 -6.06 16.32
CA MET A 398 -17.99 -6.13 15.40
C MET A 398 -18.67 -7.50 15.57
N ILE A 399 -19.79 -7.55 16.28
CA ILE A 399 -20.51 -8.81 16.53
C ILE A 399 -21.24 -9.25 15.26
N SER A 400 -22.02 -8.34 14.66
CA SER A 400 -22.74 -8.58 13.42
C SER A 400 -23.19 -7.27 12.78
N PHE A 401 -23.68 -7.31 11.55
CA PHE A 401 -24.34 -6.17 10.92
C PHE A 401 -25.41 -6.64 9.95
N VAL A 402 -26.40 -5.79 9.73
CA VAL A 402 -27.42 -5.90 8.69
C VAL A 402 -27.14 -4.78 7.68
N LYS A 403 -26.77 -5.16 6.45
CA LYS A 403 -26.53 -4.18 5.38
C LYS A 403 -27.81 -3.42 5.06
N ALA A 404 -27.70 -2.11 4.88
CA ALA A 404 -28.76 -1.36 4.23
C ALA A 404 -28.81 -1.71 2.74
N LYS A 405 -29.95 -1.42 2.11
CA LYS A 405 -30.07 -1.47 0.65
C LYS A 405 -28.97 -0.63 0.02
N ASP A 406 -28.28 -1.20 -0.96
CA ASP A 406 -27.25 -0.48 -1.66
C ASP A 406 -27.88 0.65 -2.50
N SER A 407 -27.10 1.67 -2.84
CA SER A 407 -27.64 2.87 -3.52
C SER A 407 -28.33 2.52 -4.85
N TRP A 408 -27.90 1.46 -5.56
CA TRP A 408 -28.53 1.01 -6.81
C TRP A 408 -29.85 0.26 -6.60
N ASP A 409 -30.15 -0.21 -5.38
CA ASP A 409 -31.41 -0.88 -5.03
C ASP A 409 -32.49 0.12 -4.58
N LEU A 410 -32.15 1.40 -4.44
CA LEU A 410 -33.08 2.48 -4.10
C LEU A 410 -33.70 3.06 -5.37
N ASP A 411 -35.02 3.21 -5.36
CA ASP A 411 -35.73 3.96 -6.40
C ASP A 411 -35.47 5.48 -6.27
N GLY A 412 -35.87 6.25 -7.30
CA GLY A 412 -35.65 7.70 -7.35
C GLY A 412 -36.22 8.45 -6.14
N PRO A 413 -37.50 8.25 -5.77
CA PRO A 413 -38.08 8.85 -4.57
C PRO A 413 -37.33 8.51 -3.27
N GLN A 414 -36.90 7.26 -3.09
CA GLN A 414 -36.12 6.85 -1.92
C GLN A 414 -34.74 7.53 -1.87
N LYS A 415 -34.07 7.70 -3.02
CA LYS A 415 -32.80 8.44 -3.12
C LYS A 415 -32.97 9.91 -2.75
N ILE A 416 -34.02 10.55 -3.23
CA ILE A 416 -34.34 11.95 -2.90
C ILE A 416 -34.61 12.09 -1.40
N ALA A 417 -35.41 11.19 -0.82
CA ALA A 417 -35.70 11.20 0.62
C ALA A 417 -34.43 10.98 1.46
N ALA A 418 -33.56 10.05 1.06
CA ALA A 418 -32.28 9.81 1.73
C ALA A 418 -31.37 11.05 1.67
N ALA A 419 -31.25 11.68 0.50
CA ALA A 419 -30.49 12.92 0.32
C ALA A 419 -31.06 14.08 1.17
N ALA A 420 -32.39 14.20 1.25
CA ALA A 420 -33.06 15.22 2.05
C ALA A 420 -32.80 15.00 3.56
N LYS A 421 -32.87 13.76 4.05
CA LYS A 421 -32.51 13.43 5.44
C LYS A 421 -31.07 13.89 5.75
N LYS A 422 -30.12 13.62 4.85
CA LYS A 422 -28.71 14.02 5.01
C LYS A 422 -28.52 15.54 4.98
N LYS A 423 -29.26 16.24 4.12
CA LYS A 423 -29.30 17.71 4.10
C LYS A 423 -29.72 18.26 5.46
N ASP A 424 -30.78 17.71 6.05
CA ASP A 424 -31.33 18.20 7.32
C ASP A 424 -30.38 17.91 8.50
N GLN A 425 -29.77 16.72 8.54
CA GLN A 425 -28.68 16.40 9.47
C GLN A 425 -27.50 17.39 9.33
N GLY A 426 -27.07 17.68 8.09
CA GLY A 426 -26.04 18.67 7.82
C GLY A 426 -26.41 20.08 8.27
N ASN A 427 -27.67 20.49 8.08
CA ASN A 427 -28.17 21.79 8.52
C ASN A 427 -28.10 21.92 10.05
N ASP A 428 -28.44 20.87 10.78
CA ASP A 428 -28.40 20.89 12.25
C ASP A 428 -26.97 20.92 12.78
N LEU A 429 -26.04 20.20 12.14
CA LEU A 429 -24.61 20.30 12.46
C LEU A 429 -24.04 21.68 12.13
N PHE A 430 -24.47 22.28 11.02
CA PHE A 430 -24.05 23.63 10.64
C PHE A 430 -24.52 24.68 11.67
N LYS A 431 -25.75 24.58 12.16
CA LYS A 431 -26.28 25.45 13.23
C LYS A 431 -25.48 25.29 14.53
N LYS A 432 -25.03 24.07 14.84
CA LYS A 432 -24.17 23.78 16.00
C LYS A 432 -22.71 24.22 15.82
N GLY A 433 -22.33 24.75 14.65
CA GLY A 433 -20.96 25.17 14.36
C GLY A 433 -20.01 24.02 13.99
N LYS A 434 -20.50 22.78 13.89
CA LYS A 434 -19.70 21.59 13.55
C LYS A 434 -19.54 21.47 12.03
N LEU A 435 -18.77 22.40 11.46
CA LEU A 435 -18.70 22.64 10.02
C LEU A 435 -18.15 21.45 9.23
N PHE A 436 -17.15 20.75 9.76
CA PHE A 436 -16.55 19.59 9.10
C PHE A 436 -17.58 18.47 8.93
N PHE A 437 -18.29 18.10 10.01
CA PHE A 437 -19.33 17.08 9.96
C PHE A 437 -20.53 17.50 9.10
N ALA A 438 -20.92 18.77 9.16
CA ALA A 438 -21.94 19.31 8.27
C ALA A 438 -21.56 19.13 6.79
N ALA A 439 -20.32 19.47 6.41
CA ALA A 439 -19.83 19.29 5.04
C ALA A 439 -19.93 17.83 4.59
N ARG A 440 -19.49 16.88 5.43
CA ARG A 440 -19.56 15.44 5.15
C ARG A 440 -20.99 14.95 4.97
N LYS A 441 -21.97 15.43 5.76
CA LYS A 441 -23.38 15.06 5.56
C LYS A 441 -23.91 15.55 4.23
N TYR A 442 -23.58 16.78 3.83
CA TYR A 442 -23.99 17.29 2.52
C TYR A 442 -23.36 16.48 1.37
N GLU A 443 -22.08 16.14 1.49
CA GLU A 443 -21.37 15.30 0.53
C GLU A 443 -22.05 13.92 0.38
N LYS A 444 -22.30 13.24 1.52
CA LYS A 444 -22.99 11.93 1.55
C LYS A 444 -24.39 12.03 0.95
N GLY A 445 -25.14 13.10 1.23
CA GLY A 445 -26.42 13.38 0.59
C GLY A 445 -26.32 13.56 -0.92
N GLY A 446 -25.30 14.27 -1.39
CA GLY A 446 -25.08 14.56 -2.82
C GLY A 446 -24.86 13.30 -3.65
N ARG A 447 -24.20 12.28 -3.08
CA ARG A 447 -23.96 10.98 -3.76
C ARG A 447 -25.25 10.26 -4.15
N HIS A 448 -26.35 10.45 -3.43
CA HIS A 448 -27.64 9.83 -3.77
C HIS A 448 -28.30 10.47 -5.01
N VAL A 449 -28.00 11.74 -5.30
CA VAL A 449 -28.61 12.53 -6.38
C VAL A 449 -27.60 12.98 -7.44
N GLU A 450 -26.42 12.36 -7.50
CA GLU A 450 -25.35 12.80 -8.41
C GLU A 450 -25.69 12.51 -9.89
N TYR A 451 -26.26 11.34 -10.18
CA TYR A 451 -26.57 10.92 -11.54
C TYR A 451 -28.04 11.19 -11.88
N GLU A 452 -28.28 12.24 -12.67
CA GLU A 452 -29.64 12.65 -13.06
C GLU A 452 -30.39 11.61 -13.90
N SER A 453 -29.68 10.69 -14.57
CA SER A 453 -30.26 9.65 -15.42
C SER A 453 -31.08 8.60 -14.65
N ILE A 454 -30.96 8.56 -13.32
CA ILE A 454 -31.68 7.62 -12.47
C ILE A 454 -33.13 8.08 -12.24
N PHE A 455 -33.38 9.39 -12.31
CA PHE A 455 -34.66 9.98 -11.93
C PHE A 455 -35.59 10.12 -13.13
N ALA A 456 -36.88 9.85 -12.91
CA ALA A 456 -37.90 10.03 -13.92
C ALA A 456 -37.98 11.50 -14.37
N ASP A 457 -38.18 11.75 -15.67
CA ASP A 457 -38.35 13.10 -16.19
C ASP A 457 -39.58 13.78 -15.57
N GLY A 458 -39.55 15.11 -15.49
CA GLY A 458 -40.56 15.90 -14.80
C GLY A 458 -40.13 16.28 -13.39
N ASP A 459 -41.06 16.23 -12.44
CA ASP A 459 -40.86 16.77 -11.10
C ASP A 459 -39.76 16.04 -10.31
N GLU A 460 -39.65 14.72 -10.45
CA GLU A 460 -38.66 13.92 -9.72
C GLU A 460 -37.22 14.33 -10.06
N LYS A 461 -36.90 14.43 -11.36
CA LYS A 461 -35.57 14.89 -11.82
C LYS A 461 -35.31 16.35 -11.48
N ASN A 462 -36.33 17.20 -11.51
CA ASN A 462 -36.22 18.60 -11.09
C ASN A 462 -35.93 18.71 -9.59
N ASP A 463 -36.59 17.92 -8.76
CA ASP A 463 -36.38 17.85 -7.31
C ASP A 463 -34.98 17.33 -6.98
N ALA A 464 -34.54 16.26 -7.64
CA ALA A 464 -33.19 15.72 -7.49
C ALA A 464 -32.13 16.75 -7.87
N ARG A 465 -32.30 17.46 -9.00
CA ARG A 465 -31.39 18.52 -9.46
C ARG A 465 -31.34 19.70 -8.48
N SER A 466 -32.50 20.16 -8.01
CA SER A 466 -32.61 21.24 -7.02
C SER A 466 -31.92 20.87 -5.70
N LEU A 467 -32.14 19.64 -5.25
CA LEU A 467 -31.53 19.10 -4.03
C LEU A 467 -30.01 18.95 -4.19
N LYS A 468 -29.54 18.45 -5.34
CA LYS A 468 -28.11 18.34 -5.69
C LYS A 468 -27.41 19.69 -5.58
N MET A 469 -27.98 20.74 -6.19
CA MET A 469 -27.42 22.10 -6.11
C MET A 469 -27.39 22.60 -4.66
N THR A 470 -28.48 22.40 -3.91
CA THR A 470 -28.58 22.83 -2.51
C THR A 470 -27.51 22.17 -1.63
N LEU A 471 -27.30 20.86 -1.79
CA LEU A 471 -26.29 20.10 -1.06
C LEU A 471 -24.87 20.61 -1.37
N LYS A 472 -24.51 20.72 -2.66
CA LYS A 472 -23.19 21.24 -3.08
C LYS A 472 -22.94 22.66 -2.60
N LEU A 473 -23.96 23.51 -2.66
CA LEU A 473 -23.90 24.87 -2.12
C LEU A 473 -23.67 24.86 -0.60
N ASN A 474 -24.42 24.06 0.15
CA ASN A 474 -24.27 24.00 1.60
C ASN A 474 -22.89 23.43 2.00
N GLU A 475 -22.40 22.41 1.30
CA GLU A 475 -21.04 21.90 1.47
C GLU A 475 -20.00 22.99 1.20
N ALA A 476 -20.09 23.70 0.08
CA ALA A 476 -19.20 24.81 -0.25
C ALA A 476 -19.19 25.90 0.84
N ALA A 477 -20.33 26.17 1.48
CA ALA A 477 -20.41 27.11 2.59
C ALA A 477 -19.63 26.64 3.83
N CYS A 478 -19.66 25.33 4.13
CA CYS A 478 -18.84 24.73 5.18
C CYS A 478 -17.36 24.81 4.84
N ARG A 479 -16.98 24.33 3.64
CA ARG A 479 -15.59 24.29 3.16
C ARG A 479 -14.94 25.67 3.12
N LEU A 480 -15.70 26.70 2.75
CA LEU A 480 -15.22 28.08 2.74
C LEU A 480 -14.83 28.57 4.14
N LYS A 481 -15.63 28.22 5.17
CA LYS A 481 -15.31 28.54 6.57
C LYS A 481 -14.15 27.70 7.13
N LEU A 482 -13.90 26.52 6.55
CA LEU A 482 -12.78 25.64 6.89
C LEU A 482 -11.49 25.99 6.11
N ASN A 483 -11.51 27.03 5.26
CA ASN A 483 -10.40 27.43 4.37
C ASN A 483 -9.98 26.36 3.34
N SER A 484 -10.87 25.42 3.01
CA SER A 484 -10.68 24.42 1.95
C SER A 484 -11.10 25.01 0.59
N PHE A 485 -10.32 25.98 0.09
CA PHE A 485 -10.69 26.79 -1.07
C PHE A 485 -10.75 26.03 -2.40
N PRO A 486 -9.84 25.10 -2.73
CA PRO A 486 -9.93 24.30 -3.96
C PRO A 486 -11.24 23.53 -4.07
N GLU A 487 -11.70 22.92 -2.97
CA GLU A 487 -12.95 22.17 -2.91
C GLU A 487 -14.16 23.08 -3.08
N VAL A 488 -14.12 24.30 -2.55
CA VAL A 488 -15.17 25.30 -2.80
C VAL A 488 -15.28 25.60 -4.30
N VAL A 489 -14.15 25.78 -5.00
CA VAL A 489 -14.14 26.05 -6.44
C VAL A 489 -14.73 24.88 -7.24
N ASP A 490 -14.36 23.65 -6.93
CA ASP A 490 -14.92 22.45 -7.57
C ASP A 490 -16.44 22.33 -7.36
N LEU A 491 -16.89 22.39 -6.10
CA LEU A 491 -18.30 22.28 -5.75
C LEU A 491 -19.16 23.36 -6.41
N THR A 492 -18.70 24.60 -6.39
CA THR A 492 -19.43 25.74 -6.98
C THR A 492 -19.40 25.71 -8.50
N SER A 493 -18.31 25.27 -9.13
CA SER A 493 -18.26 25.12 -10.59
C SER A 493 -19.24 24.06 -11.08
N LYS A 494 -19.35 22.92 -10.38
CA LYS A 494 -20.39 21.90 -10.65
C LYS A 494 -21.82 22.42 -10.49
N VAL A 495 -22.06 23.39 -9.61
CA VAL A 495 -23.37 24.05 -9.51
C VAL A 495 -23.60 24.98 -10.71
N LEU A 496 -22.56 25.68 -11.16
CA LEU A 496 -22.63 26.62 -12.29
C LEU A 496 -22.74 25.91 -13.66
N GLU A 497 -22.35 24.65 -13.76
CA GLU A 497 -22.67 23.78 -14.90
C GLU A 497 -24.18 23.53 -15.03
N ILE A 498 -24.91 23.51 -13.92
CA ILE A 498 -26.36 23.28 -13.87
C ILE A 498 -27.11 24.62 -13.98
N ASP A 499 -26.69 25.62 -13.20
CA ASP A 499 -27.26 26.96 -13.15
C ASP A 499 -26.13 28.00 -13.23
N SER A 500 -25.80 28.41 -14.46
CA SER A 500 -24.68 29.32 -14.74
C SER A 500 -24.75 30.69 -14.07
N MET A 501 -25.94 31.11 -13.63
CA MET A 501 -26.18 32.41 -12.97
C MET A 501 -26.50 32.25 -11.48
N ASN A 502 -26.17 31.10 -10.88
CA ASN A 502 -26.37 30.88 -9.46
C ASN A 502 -25.54 31.85 -8.61
N LEU A 503 -26.18 32.90 -8.08
CA LEU A 503 -25.51 33.97 -7.34
C LEU A 503 -24.73 33.48 -6.13
N LYS A 504 -25.23 32.44 -5.43
CA LYS A 504 -24.55 31.86 -4.27
C LYS A 504 -23.27 31.13 -4.68
N ALA A 505 -23.30 30.39 -5.79
CA ALA A 505 -22.12 29.69 -6.30
C ALA A 505 -21.07 30.69 -6.79
N LEU A 506 -21.45 31.65 -7.63
CA LEU A 506 -20.55 32.71 -8.12
C LEU A 506 -19.89 33.48 -6.97
N PHE A 507 -20.69 33.92 -6.00
CA PHE A 507 -20.17 34.68 -4.87
C PHE A 507 -19.18 33.87 -4.01
N ARG A 508 -19.51 32.61 -3.69
CA ARG A 508 -18.63 31.74 -2.89
C ARG A 508 -17.36 31.35 -3.65
N ARG A 509 -17.46 31.12 -4.96
CA ARG A 509 -16.31 30.83 -5.82
C ARG A 509 -15.37 32.02 -5.91
N ALA A 510 -15.92 33.24 -6.03
CA ALA A 510 -15.14 34.46 -5.97
C ALA A 510 -14.42 34.64 -4.62
N GLN A 511 -15.06 34.30 -3.50
CA GLN A 511 -14.42 34.32 -2.19
C GLN A 511 -13.25 33.34 -2.11
N ALA A 512 -13.40 32.13 -2.67
CA ALA A 512 -12.34 31.12 -2.73
C ALA A 512 -11.17 31.58 -3.62
N TYR A 513 -11.43 32.04 -4.85
CA TYR A 513 -10.40 32.61 -5.73
C TYR A 513 -9.68 33.80 -5.10
N SER A 514 -10.43 34.71 -4.47
CA SER A 514 -9.86 35.84 -3.72
C SER A 514 -8.94 35.38 -2.59
N ALA A 515 -9.24 34.26 -1.93
CA ALA A 515 -8.40 33.69 -0.88
C ALA A 515 -7.15 33.00 -1.43
N MET A 516 -7.24 32.36 -2.59
CA MET A 516 -6.12 31.69 -3.28
C MET A 516 -5.21 32.63 -4.08
N MET A 517 -5.53 33.94 -4.10
CA MET A 517 -4.85 34.99 -4.90
C MET A 517 -5.11 34.91 -6.42
N ASP A 518 -6.13 34.19 -6.85
CA ASP A 518 -6.62 34.18 -8.23
C ASP A 518 -7.52 35.40 -8.48
N LEU A 519 -6.93 36.59 -8.41
CA LEU A 519 -7.69 37.85 -8.32
C LEU A 519 -8.51 38.17 -9.56
N GLU A 520 -8.08 37.73 -10.74
CA GLU A 520 -8.80 37.93 -12.01
C GLU A 520 -10.07 37.08 -12.08
N LEU A 521 -9.98 35.80 -11.70
CA LEU A 521 -11.15 34.89 -11.67
C LEU A 521 -12.16 35.33 -10.61
N ALA A 522 -11.68 35.81 -9.46
CA ALA A 522 -12.53 36.39 -8.42
C ALA A 522 -13.31 37.62 -8.92
N GLU A 523 -12.66 38.49 -9.71
CA GLU A 523 -13.28 39.67 -10.29
C GLU A 523 -14.35 39.30 -11.33
N GLN A 524 -14.08 38.32 -12.18
CA GLN A 524 -15.04 37.84 -13.18
C GLN A 524 -16.32 37.32 -12.53
N ASP A 525 -16.20 36.52 -11.46
CA ASP A 525 -17.36 35.98 -10.75
C ASP A 525 -18.13 37.08 -9.99
N LEU A 526 -17.45 38.01 -9.32
CA LEU A 526 -18.10 39.14 -8.64
C LEU A 526 -18.81 40.08 -9.60
N LYS A 527 -18.23 40.32 -10.78
CA LYS A 527 -18.86 41.13 -11.82
C LYS A 527 -20.20 40.54 -12.23
N LYS A 528 -20.27 39.23 -12.48
CA LYS A 528 -21.54 38.53 -12.79
C LYS A 528 -22.57 38.65 -11.67
N VAL A 529 -22.13 38.55 -10.41
CA VAL A 529 -23.01 38.76 -9.24
C VAL A 529 -23.57 40.18 -9.21
N LEU A 530 -22.74 41.20 -9.42
CA LEU A 530 -23.13 42.61 -9.37
C LEU A 530 -23.92 43.07 -10.61
N GLU A 531 -23.73 42.42 -11.76
CA GLU A 531 -24.55 42.62 -12.95
C GLU A 531 -25.98 42.10 -12.72
N SER A 532 -26.11 40.99 -12.01
CA SER A 532 -27.40 40.35 -11.71
C SER A 532 -28.11 40.99 -10.51
N ASP A 533 -27.38 41.31 -9.45
CA ASP A 533 -27.88 42.00 -8.25
C ASP A 533 -26.98 43.21 -7.92
N PRO A 534 -27.23 44.38 -8.53
CA PRO A 534 -26.45 45.59 -8.30
C PRO A 534 -26.52 46.12 -6.87
N ASN A 535 -27.48 45.66 -6.05
CA ASN A 535 -27.65 46.11 -4.67
C ASN A 535 -27.08 45.14 -3.64
N ASN A 536 -26.44 44.06 -4.08
CA ASN A 536 -25.81 43.09 -3.20
C ASN A 536 -24.70 43.71 -2.35
N ARG A 537 -24.99 43.90 -1.05
CA ARG A 537 -24.06 44.53 -0.10
C ARG A 537 -22.79 43.71 0.09
N ASP A 538 -22.91 42.38 0.14
CA ASP A 538 -21.79 41.48 0.41
C ASP A 538 -20.85 41.40 -0.79
N ALA A 539 -21.38 41.34 -2.01
CA ALA A 539 -20.60 41.40 -3.24
C ALA A 539 -19.84 42.73 -3.37
N LYS A 540 -20.47 43.87 -3.06
CA LYS A 540 -19.79 45.18 -3.03
C LYS A 540 -18.66 45.23 -2.01
N LEU A 541 -18.88 44.65 -0.83
CA LEU A 541 -17.86 44.59 0.21
C LEU A 541 -16.67 43.73 -0.21
N GLU A 542 -16.94 42.57 -0.81
CA GLU A 542 -15.90 41.66 -1.29
C GLU A 542 -15.13 42.26 -2.47
N GLN A 543 -15.81 42.93 -3.41
CA GLN A 543 -15.16 43.69 -4.49
C GLN A 543 -14.22 44.76 -3.95
N LYS A 544 -14.61 45.49 -2.90
CA LYS A 544 -13.73 46.47 -2.26
C LYS A 544 -12.49 45.83 -1.65
N LYS A 545 -12.62 44.63 -1.05
CA LYS A 545 -11.46 43.87 -0.54
C LYS A 545 -10.57 43.39 -1.70
N LEU A 546 -11.17 42.89 -2.77
CA LEU A 546 -10.47 42.41 -3.95
C LEU A 546 -9.65 43.53 -4.61
N ASN A 547 -10.24 44.71 -4.80
CA ASN A 547 -9.53 45.87 -5.35
C ASN A 547 -8.31 46.26 -4.51
N LYS A 548 -8.42 46.20 -3.18
CA LYS A 548 -7.28 46.44 -2.28
C LYS A 548 -6.19 45.38 -2.46
N LYS A 549 -6.57 44.09 -2.55
CA LYS A 549 -5.63 43.00 -2.82
C LYS A 549 -4.93 43.16 -4.17
N GLN A 550 -5.66 43.51 -5.23
CA GLN A 550 -5.10 43.75 -6.57
C GLN A 550 -4.11 44.91 -6.60
N VAL A 551 -4.40 46.02 -5.90
CA VAL A 551 -3.45 47.15 -5.78
C VAL A 551 -2.21 46.74 -5.00
N ALA A 552 -2.38 45.99 -3.90
CA ALA A 552 -1.25 45.48 -3.11
C ALA A 552 -0.39 44.47 -3.90
N HIS A 553 -1.02 43.58 -4.65
CA HIS A 553 -0.37 42.58 -5.49
C HIS A 553 0.47 43.28 -6.57
N ARG A 554 -0.14 44.19 -7.35
CA ARG A 554 0.57 44.99 -8.37
C ARG A 554 1.75 45.77 -7.80
N LYS A 555 1.60 46.37 -6.62
CA LYS A 555 2.70 47.09 -5.94
C LYS A 555 3.84 46.14 -5.55
N THR A 556 3.50 44.93 -5.11
CA THR A 556 4.49 43.91 -4.72
C THR A 556 5.22 43.37 -5.95
N GLU A 557 4.50 43.04 -7.01
CA GLU A 557 5.07 42.62 -8.30
C GLU A 557 5.98 43.70 -8.90
N ALA A 558 5.51 44.96 -8.96
CA ALA A 558 6.33 46.06 -9.48
C ALA A 558 7.64 46.22 -8.70
N LYS A 559 7.61 46.03 -7.38
CA LYS A 559 8.82 46.05 -6.54
C LYS A 559 9.72 44.83 -6.80
N LEU A 560 9.13 43.65 -6.94
CA LEU A 560 9.86 42.41 -7.24
C LEU A 560 10.57 42.50 -8.59
N TYR A 561 9.85 42.87 -9.66
CA TYR A 561 10.42 43.07 -10.98
C TYR A 561 11.44 44.21 -10.99
N GLY A 562 11.14 45.35 -10.36
CA GLY A 562 12.10 46.46 -10.25
C GLY A 562 13.41 46.06 -9.57
N ASN A 563 13.34 45.23 -8.51
CA ASN A 563 14.53 44.68 -7.85
C ASN A 563 15.28 43.68 -8.73
N MET A 564 14.57 42.84 -9.49
CA MET A 564 15.19 41.90 -10.44
C MET A 564 15.89 42.64 -11.58
N PHE A 565 15.24 43.63 -12.19
CA PHE A 565 15.84 44.50 -13.21
C PHE A 565 17.06 45.24 -12.68
N ALA A 566 17.00 45.82 -11.48
CA ALA A 566 18.15 46.49 -10.86
C ALA A 566 19.32 45.54 -10.59
N ARG A 567 19.05 44.26 -10.27
CA ARG A 567 20.09 43.24 -10.12
C ARG A 567 20.70 42.85 -11.47
N LEU A 568 19.89 42.68 -12.51
CA LEU A 568 20.36 42.38 -13.87
C LEU A 568 21.26 43.49 -14.40
N ILE A 569 20.85 44.75 -14.27
CA ILE A 569 21.68 45.92 -14.65
C ILE A 569 23.00 45.91 -13.87
N LYS A 570 22.98 45.63 -12.55
CA LYS A 570 24.21 45.52 -11.75
C LYS A 570 25.10 44.34 -12.14
N MET A 571 24.54 43.25 -12.66
CA MET A 571 25.30 42.12 -13.19
C MET A 571 25.97 42.51 -14.51
N GLU A 572 25.23 43.13 -15.45
CA GLU A 572 25.77 43.67 -16.70
C GLU A 572 26.86 44.73 -16.47
N GLU A 573 26.67 45.63 -15.49
CA GLU A 573 27.67 46.62 -15.07
C GLU A 573 28.91 45.98 -14.44
N LYS A 574 28.77 44.84 -13.77
CA LYS A 574 29.91 44.08 -13.22
C LYS A 574 30.65 43.35 -14.33
N GLU A 575 29.94 42.72 -15.26
CA GLU A 575 30.53 42.02 -16.41
C GLU A 575 31.30 42.98 -17.31
N SER A 576 30.74 44.16 -17.61
CA SER A 576 31.43 45.22 -18.37
C SER A 576 32.67 45.77 -17.64
N LYS A 577 32.60 46.02 -16.33
CA LYS A 577 33.78 46.44 -15.52
C LYS A 577 34.85 45.34 -15.39
N GLN A 578 34.46 44.08 -15.47
CA GLN A 578 35.38 42.94 -15.44
C GLN A 578 36.06 42.73 -16.81
N ALA A 579 35.34 43.02 -17.91
CA ALA A 579 35.90 43.08 -19.27
C ALA A 579 36.89 44.25 -19.45
N ASP A 580 36.57 45.45 -18.95
CA ASP A 580 37.46 46.62 -19.00
C ASP A 580 38.75 46.43 -18.17
N LYS A 581 38.67 45.77 -17.01
CA LYS A 581 39.85 45.40 -16.21
C LYS A 581 40.71 44.33 -16.88
N GLY A 582 40.12 43.47 -17.72
CA GLY A 582 40.86 42.53 -18.57
C GLY A 582 41.64 43.23 -19.69
N LEU A 583 41.10 44.32 -20.24
CA LEU A 583 41.77 45.14 -21.26
C LEU A 583 42.92 45.99 -20.70
N ALA A 584 42.85 46.42 -19.44
CA ALA A 584 43.89 47.24 -18.79
C ALA A 584 45.18 46.47 -18.42
N ASN A 585 45.22 45.14 -18.60
CA ASN A 585 46.35 44.29 -18.21
C ASN A 585 47.11 43.65 -19.38
N LEU A 586 46.96 44.20 -20.60
CA LEU A 586 47.75 43.77 -21.76
C LEU A 586 49.06 44.57 -21.85
N PRO A 587 50.24 43.92 -21.91
CA PRO A 587 51.49 44.63 -22.18
C PRO A 587 51.46 45.22 -23.60
N GLN A 588 51.87 46.49 -23.74
CA GLN A 588 52.07 47.09 -25.06
C GLN A 588 53.17 46.32 -25.81
N VAL A 589 52.81 45.70 -26.93
CA VAL A 589 53.75 45.09 -27.87
C VAL A 589 53.84 45.98 -29.11
N PRO A 590 55.05 46.36 -29.56
CA PRO A 590 55.22 47.30 -30.67
C PRO A 590 54.88 46.68 -32.03
N ALA A 591 54.32 47.52 -32.88
CA ALA A 591 53.85 47.23 -34.22
C ALA A 591 54.98 46.81 -35.17
N LEU A 592 54.84 45.64 -35.81
CA LEU A 592 55.54 45.29 -37.03
C LEU A 592 54.66 44.35 -37.88
N ILE A 593 54.13 44.90 -38.99
CA ILE A 593 54.26 44.41 -40.38
C ILE A 593 53.04 44.82 -41.24
N ASN A 594 53.40 45.31 -42.42
CA ASN A 594 52.63 45.94 -43.49
C ASN A 594 51.64 45.00 -44.23
N PRO A 595 50.70 45.55 -45.02
CA PRO A 595 49.54 44.86 -45.56
C PRO A 595 49.78 44.28 -46.97
N ALA A 596 49.17 43.12 -47.22
CA ALA A 596 48.79 42.61 -48.54
C ALA A 596 47.47 41.84 -48.31
N GLU A 597 46.34 42.40 -48.77
CA GLU A 597 45.56 41.91 -49.93
C GLU A 597 45.09 40.44 -49.81
N VAL A 598 43.85 40.02 -50.06
CA VAL A 598 42.61 40.65 -50.53
C VAL A 598 41.48 39.59 -50.34
N SER A 599 40.29 40.08 -49.98
CA SER A 599 38.91 39.59 -50.25
C SER A 599 38.45 38.12 -50.15
N VAL A 600 37.38 37.96 -49.35
CA VAL A 600 36.05 37.38 -49.67
C VAL A 600 35.97 35.96 -50.27
N GLN A 601 35.44 35.02 -49.48
CA GLN A 601 34.33 34.13 -49.87
C GLN A 601 33.74 33.44 -48.63
N GLY A 602 32.48 33.75 -48.29
CA GLY A 602 31.73 33.13 -47.19
C GLY A 602 30.54 32.34 -47.73
N TYR A 603 30.61 31.01 -47.63
CA TYR A 603 29.54 30.06 -47.95
C TYR A 603 28.65 29.81 -46.71
N ASN A 604 27.36 29.60 -46.99
CA ASN A 604 26.25 29.29 -46.09
C ASN A 604 26.50 28.18 -45.05
N GLN A 605 25.87 28.29 -43.87
CA GLN A 605 24.95 27.25 -43.39
C GLN A 605 23.98 27.77 -42.31
N ARG A 606 22.69 27.54 -42.58
CA ARG A 606 21.53 27.66 -41.67
C ARG A 606 21.49 26.47 -40.72
N VAL A 607 21.11 26.69 -39.47
CA VAL A 607 20.57 25.64 -38.58
C VAL A 607 19.19 26.05 -38.09
N THR A 608 18.27 25.14 -38.34
CA THR A 608 16.82 25.20 -38.18
C THR A 608 16.42 24.89 -36.73
N VAL A 609 15.41 25.60 -36.22
CA VAL A 609 14.68 25.24 -34.99
C VAL A 609 13.35 24.58 -35.39
N CYS A 610 13.09 23.38 -34.88
CA CYS A 610 11.80 22.67 -35.04
C CYS A 610 10.81 23.05 -33.92
N PRO A 611 9.51 23.24 -34.23
CA PRO A 611 8.44 23.34 -33.24
C PRO A 611 7.72 21.99 -33.04
N SER A 612 7.33 21.71 -31.79
CA SER A 612 6.50 20.57 -31.40
C SER A 612 5.03 20.76 -31.78
N HIS A 613 4.45 19.68 -32.29
CA HIS A 613 3.10 19.59 -32.84
C HIS A 613 2.00 19.64 -31.78
N ALA A 614 0.87 20.25 -32.18
CA ALA A 614 -0.46 20.01 -31.64
C ALA A 614 -1.30 19.27 -32.71
N GLY A 615 -2.12 18.30 -32.27
CA GLY A 615 -3.35 17.88 -32.97
C GLY A 615 -3.44 16.41 -33.39
N CYS A 616 -4.10 15.59 -32.56
CA CYS A 616 -5.27 14.78 -32.94
C CYS A 616 -5.99 14.27 -31.68
#